data_AF-A0A2D4JJP6-F1
#
_entry.id   AF-A0A2D4JJP6-F1
#
_cell.length_a   1.000
_cell.length_b   1.000
_cell.length_c   1.000
_cell.angle_alpha   90.00
_cell.angle_beta   90.00
_cell.angle_gamma   90.00
#
_symmetry.space_group_name_H-M   'P 1'
#
loop_
_entity.id
_entity.type
_entity.pdbx_description
1 polymer ?
#
loop_
_entity_poly.entity_id
_entity_poly.type
_entity_poly.pdbx_seq_one_letter_code
_entity_poly.pdbx_strand_id
1 'polypeptide(L)'
;CKIQNSSREYCKIFAAETRAIVDFGSVPEIIPLYLIYRPANNIPYATMEEDLPGLFDCYCGREGDGNRLAPHNPSEIGQKCSAFQHWLYQWTNGNILVTDLEGVGWKVTNVK
;
A
#
# COMPACT_ATOMS: atom_id res chain seq x y z
N CYS A 1 5.57 2.02 11.08
CA CYS A 1 4.58 3.12 11.24
C CYS A 1 4.81 4.28 10.29
N LYS A 2 5.95 5.00 10.34
CA LYS A 2 6.14 6.22 9.56
C LYS A 2 6.01 6.00 8.04
N ILE A 3 6.65 4.96 7.50
CA ILE A 3 6.60 4.63 6.07
C ILE A 3 5.15 4.38 5.61
N GLN A 4 4.46 3.41 6.20
CA GLN A 4 3.06 3.11 5.89
C GLN A 4 2.13 4.33 6.01
N ASN A 5 2.25 5.12 7.07
CA ASN A 5 1.42 6.31 7.26
C ASN A 5 1.77 7.42 6.25
N SER A 6 3.04 7.61 5.89
CA SER A 6 3.41 8.54 4.81
C SER A 6 2.86 8.08 3.47
N SER A 7 3.02 6.80 3.13
CA SER A 7 2.46 6.19 1.91
C SER A 7 0.94 6.32 1.87
N ARG A 8 0.27 6.19 3.02
CA ARG A 8 -1.17 6.42 3.17
C ARG A 8 -1.59 7.84 2.80
N GLU A 9 -0.84 8.86 3.19
CA GLU A 9 -1.18 10.24 2.79
C GLU A 9 -1.08 10.43 1.27
N TYR A 10 -0.09 9.83 0.61
CA TYR A 10 -0.02 9.82 -0.86
C TYR A 10 -1.17 9.06 -1.50
N CYS A 11 -1.56 7.93 -0.91
CA CYS A 11 -2.67 7.12 -1.37
C CYS A 11 -4.01 7.89 -1.32
N LYS A 12 -4.21 8.75 -0.32
CA LYS A 12 -5.36 9.66 -0.26
C LYS A 12 -5.34 10.72 -1.37
N ILE A 13 -4.17 11.25 -1.71
CA ILE A 13 -4.02 12.21 -2.81
C ILE A 13 -4.35 11.50 -4.13
N PHE A 14 -3.79 10.32 -4.36
CA PHE A 14 -4.12 9.49 -5.52
C PHE A 14 -5.62 9.20 -5.63
N ALA A 15 -6.26 8.84 -4.51
CA ALA A 15 -7.71 8.64 -4.44
C ALA A 15 -8.51 9.92 -4.76
N ALA A 16 -7.97 11.10 -4.49
CA ALA A 16 -8.61 12.37 -4.84
C ALA A 16 -8.44 12.69 -6.34
N GLU A 17 -7.23 12.52 -6.90
CA GLU A 17 -6.93 12.76 -8.31
C GLU A 17 -7.75 11.84 -9.23
N THR A 18 -7.88 10.56 -8.86
CA THR A 18 -8.61 9.56 -9.65
C THR A 18 -10.12 9.81 -9.72
N ARG A 19 -10.70 10.58 -8.78
CA ARG A 19 -12.13 10.99 -8.87
C ARG A 19 -12.41 11.90 -10.05
N ALA A 20 -11.41 12.61 -10.56
CA ALA A 20 -11.54 13.43 -11.77
C ALA A 20 -11.54 12.58 -13.06
N ILE A 21 -11.17 11.30 -12.97
CA ILE A 21 -11.11 10.39 -14.11
C ILE A 21 -12.40 9.58 -14.16
N VAL A 22 -13.18 9.78 -15.24
CA VAL A 22 -14.43 9.03 -15.48
C VAL A 22 -14.10 7.54 -15.59
N ASP A 23 -14.94 6.70 -14.96
CA ASP A 23 -14.83 5.25 -14.94
C ASP A 23 -13.53 4.68 -14.34
N PHE A 24 -12.79 5.47 -13.53
CA PHE A 24 -11.62 4.94 -12.83
C PHE A 24 -12.00 3.85 -11.82
N GLY A 25 -13.19 3.92 -11.21
CA GLY A 25 -13.65 2.91 -10.25
C GLY A 25 -12.93 3.00 -8.89
N SER A 26 -12.81 1.85 -8.23
CA SER A 26 -12.23 1.76 -6.88
C SER A 26 -10.71 1.90 -6.87
N VAL A 27 -10.19 2.37 -5.74
CA VAL A 27 -8.76 2.63 -5.51
C VAL A 27 -8.30 1.92 -4.25
N PRO A 28 -7.02 1.50 -4.16
CA PRO A 28 -6.47 0.94 -2.93
C PRO A 28 -6.50 1.98 -1.80
N GLU A 29 -6.66 1.51 -0.56
CA GLU A 29 -6.58 2.29 0.67
C GLU A 29 -5.52 1.67 1.59
N ILE A 30 -4.48 2.43 1.92
CA ILE A 30 -3.50 1.98 2.92
C ILE A 30 -4.06 2.19 4.33
N ILE A 31 -4.10 1.13 5.13
CA ILE A 31 -4.59 1.19 6.52
C ILE A 31 -3.59 1.89 7.44
N PRO A 32 -4.08 2.63 8.46
CA PRO A 32 -3.20 3.29 9.41
C PRO A 32 -2.46 2.29 10.30
N LEU A 33 -1.18 2.58 10.59
CA LEU A 33 -0.34 1.80 11.49
C LEU A 33 0.02 2.61 12.72
N TYR A 34 -0.41 2.14 13.89
CA TYR A 34 -0.23 2.82 15.18
C TYR A 34 0.98 2.25 15.92
N LEU A 35 1.78 3.12 16.55
CA LEU A 35 2.79 2.71 17.52
C LEU A 35 2.18 2.82 18.92
N ILE A 36 2.17 1.71 19.66
CA ILE A 36 1.65 1.65 21.03
C ILE A 36 2.79 1.46 22.03
N TYR A 37 2.67 2.13 23.17
CA TYR A 37 3.56 1.96 24.31
C TYR A 37 2.90 1.06 25.37
N ARG A 38 3.63 0.03 25.82
CA ARG A 38 3.16 -1.03 26.73
C ARG A 38 4.04 -1.09 27.98
N PRO A 39 3.77 -0.25 29.00
CA PRO A 39 4.68 -0.07 30.15
C PRO A 39 4.84 -1.31 31.04
N ALA A 40 3.88 -2.23 31.02
CA ALA A 40 3.90 -3.46 31.82
C ALA A 40 4.54 -4.66 31.09
N ASN A 41 5.07 -4.48 29.88
CA ASN A 41 5.62 -5.55 29.06
C ASN A 41 7.13 -5.41 28.88
N ASN A 42 7.83 -6.54 28.83
CA ASN A 42 9.27 -6.58 28.51
C ASN A 42 9.60 -6.01 27.12
N ILE A 43 8.61 -5.98 26.21
CA ILE A 43 8.69 -5.32 24.90
C ILE A 43 7.79 -4.07 24.95
N PRO A 44 8.35 -2.89 25.26
CA PRO A 44 7.59 -1.69 25.57
C PRO A 44 6.92 -1.05 24.36
N TYR A 45 7.30 -1.42 23.14
CA TYR A 45 6.72 -0.87 21.92
C TYR A 45 6.17 -1.99 21.04
N ALA A 46 5.01 -1.75 20.45
CA ALA A 46 4.44 -2.62 19.44
C ALA A 46 3.72 -1.79 18.38
N THR A 47 3.49 -2.38 17.23
CA THR A 47 2.64 -1.79 16.19
C THR A 47 1.26 -2.45 16.24
N MET A 48 0.23 -1.67 15.92
CA MET A 48 -1.16 -2.12 15.89
C MET A 48 -1.85 -1.55 14.66
N GLU A 49 -2.62 -2.38 13.97
CA GLU A 49 -3.41 -2.02 12.79
C GLU A 49 -4.72 -2.81 12.77
N GLU A 50 -5.63 -2.46 11.86
CA GLU A 50 -6.89 -3.16 11.66
C GLU A 50 -6.61 -4.59 11.18
N ASP A 51 -7.26 -5.58 11.80
CA ASP A 51 -7.21 -6.96 11.31
C ASP A 51 -7.95 -7.05 9.97
N LEU A 52 -7.30 -7.63 8.96
CA LEU A 52 -7.84 -7.78 7.61
C LEU A 52 -8.30 -9.24 7.40
N PRO A 53 -9.58 -9.57 7.66
CA PRO A 53 -10.07 -10.92 7.48
C PRO A 53 -10.22 -11.25 5.99
N GLY A 54 -9.55 -12.31 5.53
CA GLY A 54 -9.70 -12.80 4.16
C GLY A 54 -8.43 -13.40 3.58
N LEU A 55 -8.44 -13.61 2.26
CA LEU A 55 -7.25 -14.05 1.53
C LEU A 55 -6.30 -12.86 1.39
N PHE A 56 -5.11 -13.01 1.99
CA PHE A 56 -4.07 -12.00 1.95
C PHE A 56 -3.20 -12.22 0.71
N ASP A 57 -3.22 -11.24 -0.19
CA ASP A 57 -2.52 -11.30 -1.48
C ASP A 57 -1.48 -10.20 -1.61
N CYS A 58 -0.34 -10.51 -2.22
CA CYS A 58 0.63 -9.52 -2.66
C CYS A 58 0.24 -9.02 -4.06
N TYR A 59 -0.22 -7.77 -4.15
CA TYR A 59 -0.70 -7.15 -5.38
C TYR A 59 0.44 -6.66 -6.28
N CYS A 60 1.50 -6.14 -5.67
CA CYS A 60 2.68 -5.64 -6.35
C CYS A 60 3.89 -5.81 -5.44
N GLY A 61 4.82 -6.67 -5.83
CA GLY A 61 6.02 -6.96 -5.06
C GLY A 61 7.23 -7.15 -5.95
N ARG A 62 8.42 -7.19 -5.35
CA ARG A 62 9.63 -7.65 -6.04
C ARG A 62 9.60 -9.17 -6.17
N GLU A 63 9.55 -9.70 -7.39
CA GLU A 63 9.91 -11.11 -7.61
C GLU A 63 11.37 -11.35 -7.19
N GLY A 64 11.70 -12.55 -6.71
CA GLY A 64 13.03 -12.91 -6.15
C GLY A 64 14.24 -12.77 -7.09
N ASP A 65 13.98 -12.47 -8.37
CA ASP A 65 14.95 -12.15 -9.42
C ASP A 65 15.28 -10.64 -9.49
N GLY A 66 14.40 -9.78 -8.96
CA GLY A 66 14.55 -8.31 -8.96
C GLY A 66 14.10 -7.61 -10.25
N ASN A 67 13.72 -8.35 -11.29
CA ASN A 67 13.44 -7.77 -12.62
C ASN A 67 11.94 -7.65 -12.99
N ARG A 68 11.02 -8.09 -12.13
CA ARG A 68 9.56 -7.98 -12.36
C ARG A 68 8.83 -7.39 -11.16
N LEU A 69 8.09 -6.30 -11.43
CA LEU A 69 7.29 -5.53 -10.46
C LEU A 69 5.79 -5.90 -10.51
N ALA A 70 5.37 -6.89 -11.31
CA ALA A 70 3.96 -7.24 -11.45
C ALA A 70 3.75 -8.74 -11.77
N PRO A 71 2.69 -9.37 -11.20
CA PRO A 71 2.30 -10.74 -11.53
C PRO A 71 1.84 -10.88 -12.99
N HIS A 72 1.96 -12.08 -13.56
CA HIS A 72 1.69 -12.37 -14.98
C HIS A 72 0.23 -12.10 -15.43
N ASN A 73 -0.73 -12.16 -14.50
CA ASN A 73 -2.13 -11.73 -14.71
C ASN A 73 -2.54 -10.86 -13.52
N PRO A 74 -2.38 -9.53 -13.58
CA PRO A 74 -2.72 -8.68 -12.46
C PRO A 74 -4.25 -8.65 -12.32
N SER A 75 -4.73 -9.00 -11.13
CA SER A 75 -6.11 -8.72 -10.72
C SER A 75 -6.40 -7.21 -10.88
N GLU A 76 -7.66 -6.80 -10.94
CA GLU A 76 -8.02 -5.38 -11.00
C GLU A 76 -7.30 -4.58 -9.90
N ILE A 77 -7.29 -5.12 -8.69
CA ILE A 77 -6.60 -4.54 -7.53
C ILE A 77 -5.09 -4.46 -7.79
N GLY A 78 -4.48 -5.52 -8.34
CA GLY A 78 -3.08 -5.52 -8.77
C GLY A 78 -2.76 -4.40 -9.75
N GLN A 79 -3.59 -4.21 -10.77
CA GLN A 79 -3.43 -3.13 -11.75
C GLN A 79 -3.54 -1.74 -11.10
N LYS A 80 -4.49 -1.57 -10.18
CA LYS A 80 -4.66 -0.31 -9.43
C LYS A 80 -3.50 -0.03 -8.48
N CYS A 81 -2.95 -1.07 -7.84
CA CYS A 81 -1.75 -0.97 -7.02
C CYS A 81 -0.52 -0.57 -7.85
N SER A 82 -0.31 -1.17 -9.03
CA SER A 82 0.76 -0.76 -9.95
C SER A 82 0.55 0.66 -10.49
N ALA A 83 -0.69 1.07 -10.78
CA ALA A 83 -1.00 2.43 -11.18
C ALA A 83 -0.66 3.44 -10.07
N PHE A 84 -0.99 3.13 -8.81
CA PHE A 84 -0.61 3.94 -7.66
C PHE A 84 0.91 4.04 -7.51
N GLN A 85 1.63 2.92 -7.63
CA GLN A 85 3.09 2.89 -7.58
C GLN A 85 3.72 3.79 -8.65
N HIS A 86 3.27 3.66 -9.91
CA HIS A 86 3.76 4.47 -11.02
C HIS A 86 3.43 5.95 -10.83
N TRP A 87 2.19 6.24 -10.41
CA TRP A 87 1.75 7.61 -10.14
C TRP A 87 2.58 8.27 -9.04
N LEU A 88 2.87 7.56 -7.95
CA LEU A 88 3.66 8.10 -6.84
C LEU A 88 5.11 8.40 -7.27
N TYR A 89 5.70 7.48 -8.02
CA TYR A 89 7.05 7.68 -8.56
C TYR A 89 7.11 8.93 -9.46
N GLN A 90 6.12 9.11 -10.33
CA GLN A 90 6.02 10.31 -11.16
C GLN A 90 5.75 11.58 -10.33
N TRP A 91 4.79 11.52 -9.39
CA TRP A 91 4.39 12.64 -8.53
C TRP A 91 5.55 13.17 -7.69
N THR A 92 6.42 12.27 -7.24
CA THR A 92 7.58 12.61 -6.43
C THR A 92 8.84 12.89 -7.25
N ASN A 93 8.71 13.07 -8.57
CA ASN A 93 9.84 13.30 -9.49
C ASN A 93 10.93 12.22 -9.37
N GLY A 94 10.53 10.97 -9.22
CA GLY A 94 11.42 9.82 -9.11
C GLY A 94 12.07 9.61 -7.74
N ASN A 95 11.68 10.37 -6.71
CA ASN A 95 12.30 10.28 -5.38
C ASN A 95 11.75 9.15 -4.51
N ILE A 96 10.49 8.76 -4.69
CA ILE A 96 9.84 7.75 -3.85
C ILE A 96 9.23 6.69 -4.76
N LEU A 97 9.59 5.43 -4.48
CA LEU A 97 8.94 4.27 -5.06
C LEU A 97 8.42 3.41 -3.91
N VAL A 98 7.11 3.17 -3.90
CA VAL A 98 6.50 2.24 -2.97
C VAL A 98 6.49 0.85 -3.58
N THR A 99 6.85 -0.15 -2.79
CA THR A 99 6.84 -1.56 -3.20
C THR A 99 6.12 -2.42 -2.16
N ASP A 100 5.92 -3.68 -2.48
CA ASP A 100 5.29 -4.68 -1.60
C ASP A 100 3.91 -4.21 -1.10
N LEU A 101 3.03 -3.88 -2.05
CA LEU A 101 1.63 -3.58 -1.77
C LEU A 101 0.88 -4.91 -1.59
N GLU A 102 0.51 -5.21 -0.35
CA GLU A 102 -0.17 -6.45 0.03
C GLU A 102 -1.36 -6.18 0.95
N GLY A 103 -2.36 -7.05 0.96
CA GLY A 103 -3.53 -6.87 1.80
C GLY A 103 -4.71 -7.73 1.40
N VAL A 104 -5.90 -7.25 1.72
CA VAL A 104 -7.17 -7.97 1.46
C VAL A 104 -8.13 -7.03 0.75
N GLY A 105 -8.54 -7.40 -0.47
CA GLY A 105 -9.38 -6.56 -1.31
C GLY A 105 -8.74 -5.20 -1.59
N TRP A 106 -9.44 -4.11 -1.28
CA TRP A 106 -8.95 -2.75 -1.49
C TRP A 106 -8.10 -2.22 -0.33
N LYS A 107 -8.02 -2.97 0.79
CA LYS A 107 -7.24 -2.57 1.97
C LYS A 107 -5.81 -3.09 1.82
N VAL A 108 -4.85 -2.17 1.89
CA VAL A 108 -3.42 -2.45 1.74
C VAL A 108 -2.69 -2.17 3.05
N THR A 109 -1.73 -3.02 3.41
CA THR A 109 -0.87 -2.90 4.59
C THR A 109 0.58 -3.30 4.26
N ASN A 110 1.46 -3.25 5.26
CA ASN A 110 2.85 -3.69 5.22
C ASN A 110 3.70 -3.09 4.07
N VAL A 111 3.39 -1.85 3.73
CA VAL A 111 3.99 -1.11 2.62
C VAL A 111 5.44 -0.75 2.91
N LYS A 112 6.33 -0.94 1.91
CA LYS A 112 7.78 -0.71 2.02
C LYS A 112 8.31 0.36 1.07
#